data_AF-A0A379NCU5-F1
#
_entry.id   AF-A0A379NCU5-F1
#
_cell.length_a   1.000
_cell.length_b   1.000
_cell.length_c   1.000
_cell.angle_alpha   90.00
_cell.angle_beta   90.00
_cell.angle_gamma   90.00
#
_symmetry.space_group_name_H-M   'P 1'
#
loop_
_entity.id
_entity.type
_entity.pdbx_description
1 polymer ?
#
loop_
_entity_poly.entity_id
_entity_poly.type
_entity_poly.pdbx_seq_one_letter_code
_entity_poly.pdbx_strand_id
1 'polypeptide(L)'
;MIDKSLNTPINSDDEDYIMRKIREDYLSDSTVTIFLIGLYSAETLGWEEQRFIKRELQASLYNGEGNTRNGTLGVVLPSMYNSIYKGQYTCQICGKNHNTVAINDDTVIKEFGRNYYLNNHGKCAYDEGDRFCVLVKWDDFKKDPNSYIEKAFNKRSQPIADEVIVRPK
;
A
#
# COMPACT_ATOMS: atom_id res chain seq x y z
N MET A 1 0.74 9.33 -17.90
CA MET A 1 0.50 8.18 -17.01
C MET A 1 0.15 7.00 -17.90
N ILE A 2 0.92 5.91 -17.85
CA ILE A 2 0.66 4.70 -18.63
C ILE A 2 -0.03 3.72 -17.68
N ASP A 3 -1.22 3.27 -18.04
CA ASP A 3 -1.93 2.22 -17.30
C ASP A 3 -1.35 0.86 -17.70
N LYS A 4 -0.88 0.10 -16.71
CA LYS A 4 -0.32 -1.24 -16.88
C LYS A 4 -0.94 -2.23 -15.88
N SER A 5 -2.18 -2.01 -15.45
CA SER A 5 -2.86 -2.93 -14.53
C SER A 5 -3.10 -4.33 -15.13
N LEU A 6 -2.98 -5.34 -14.28
CA LEU A 6 -3.15 -6.75 -14.58
C LEU A 6 -4.64 -7.08 -14.71
N ASN A 7 -5.12 -7.07 -15.95
CA ASN A 7 -6.53 -7.37 -16.27
C ASN A 7 -6.78 -8.82 -16.71
N THR A 8 -5.72 -9.61 -16.91
CA THR A 8 -5.82 -11.00 -17.39
C THR A 8 -5.09 -11.96 -16.44
N PRO A 9 -5.66 -13.13 -16.12
CA PRO A 9 -4.98 -14.13 -15.32
C PRO A 9 -3.71 -14.63 -16.00
N ILE A 10 -2.60 -14.68 -15.25
CA ILE A 10 -1.40 -15.42 -15.67
C ILE A 10 -1.65 -16.89 -15.31
N ASN A 11 -1.71 -17.76 -16.33
CA ASN A 11 -1.97 -19.19 -16.17
C ASN A 11 -0.72 -19.92 -15.64
N SER A 12 -0.47 -19.77 -14.34
CA SER A 12 0.59 -20.43 -13.58
C SER A 12 0.23 -20.40 -12.10
N ASP A 13 0.63 -21.43 -11.36
CA ASP A 13 0.58 -21.48 -9.90
C ASP A 13 1.95 -21.24 -9.25
N ASP A 14 3.01 -21.15 -10.05
CA ASP A 14 4.34 -20.73 -9.62
C ASP A 14 4.35 -19.21 -9.36
N GLU A 15 4.41 -18.85 -8.07
CA GLU A 15 4.40 -17.45 -7.63
C GLU A 15 5.58 -16.65 -8.17
N ASP A 16 6.77 -17.23 -8.24
CA ASP A 16 7.97 -16.51 -8.67
C ASP A 16 7.94 -16.26 -10.18
N TYR A 17 7.41 -17.22 -10.96
CA TYR A 17 7.11 -17.02 -12.37
C TYR A 17 6.07 -15.91 -12.60
N ILE A 18 4.97 -15.94 -11.84
CA ILE A 18 3.90 -14.93 -11.94
C ILE A 18 4.46 -13.54 -11.64
N MET A 19 5.22 -13.42 -10.55
CA MET A 19 5.84 -12.19 -10.10
C MET A 19 6.82 -11.64 -11.13
N ARG A 20 7.69 -12.49 -11.68
CA ARG A 20 8.61 -12.08 -12.77
C ARG A 20 7.85 -11.53 -13.97
N LYS A 21 6.82 -12.25 -14.43
CA LYS A 21 6.01 -11.85 -15.59
C LYS A 21 5.27 -10.53 -15.37
N ILE A 22 4.69 -10.32 -14.18
CA ILE A 22 4.06 -9.03 -13.83
C ILE A 22 5.09 -7.90 -13.91
N ARG A 23 6.31 -8.13 -13.42
CA ARG A 23 7.34 -7.08 -13.42
C ARG A 23 7.88 -6.77 -14.81
N GLU A 24 8.14 -7.78 -15.63
CA GLU A 24 8.66 -7.60 -16.99
C GLU A 24 7.62 -6.93 -17.90
N ASP A 25 6.40 -7.47 -17.92
CA ASP A 25 5.38 -7.09 -18.89
C ASP A 25 4.54 -5.87 -18.44
N TYR A 26 4.40 -5.64 -17.13
CA TYR A 26 3.44 -4.67 -16.58
C TYR A 26 4.07 -3.60 -15.66
N LEU A 27 5.19 -3.84 -14.95
CA LEU A 27 5.72 -2.88 -13.98
C LEU A 27 7.12 -2.33 -14.28
N SER A 28 7.77 -2.79 -15.37
CA SER A 28 9.20 -2.56 -15.66
C SER A 28 9.65 -1.10 -15.70
N ASP A 29 8.75 -0.16 -16.03
CA ASP A 29 9.04 1.28 -16.07
C ASP A 29 8.36 2.08 -14.95
N SER A 30 7.62 1.43 -14.06
CA SER A 30 6.87 2.11 -13.00
C SER A 30 7.74 2.30 -11.76
N THR A 31 7.70 3.49 -11.17
CA THR A 31 8.43 3.81 -9.92
C THR A 31 7.52 3.93 -8.71
N VAL A 32 6.21 4.07 -8.95
CA VAL A 32 5.18 4.22 -7.91
C VAL A 32 3.95 3.44 -8.34
N THR A 33 3.43 2.62 -7.43
CA THR A 33 2.17 1.92 -7.59
C THR A 33 1.08 2.64 -6.80
N ILE A 34 0.01 3.03 -7.49
CA ILE A 34 -1.14 3.70 -6.88
C ILE A 34 -2.23 2.66 -6.62
N PHE A 35 -2.57 2.46 -5.36
CA PHE A 35 -3.65 1.56 -4.93
C PHE A 35 -4.91 2.38 -4.63
N LEU A 36 -5.95 2.21 -5.45
CA LEU A 36 -7.26 2.82 -5.20
C LEU A 36 -8.01 1.99 -4.15
N ILE A 37 -8.24 2.57 -2.98
CA ILE A 37 -8.89 1.88 -1.85
C ILE A 37 -10.39 2.14 -1.92
N GLY A 38 -11.12 1.11 -2.36
CA GLY A 38 -12.58 1.09 -2.52
C GLY A 38 -13.25 0.01 -1.68
N LEU A 39 -14.53 -0.24 -1.96
CA LEU A 39 -15.35 -1.22 -1.21
C LEU A 39 -14.86 -2.66 -1.37
N TYR A 40 -14.12 -2.95 -2.45
CA TYR A 40 -13.58 -4.27 -2.77
C TYR A 40 -12.07 -4.37 -2.56
N SER A 41 -11.54 -3.61 -1.60
CA SER A 41 -10.11 -3.61 -1.28
C SER A 41 -9.77 -4.40 -0.02
N ALA A 42 -10.77 -4.88 0.72
CA ALA A 42 -10.59 -5.55 2.00
C ALA A 42 -10.10 -7.00 1.84
N GLU A 43 -9.14 -7.39 2.68
CA GLU A 43 -8.64 -8.76 2.78
C GLU A 43 -9.77 -9.77 3.06
N THR A 44 -10.74 -9.40 3.88
CA THR A 44 -11.84 -10.26 4.33
C THR A 44 -12.80 -10.68 3.22
N LEU A 45 -12.72 -10.06 2.04
CA LEU A 45 -13.54 -10.43 0.89
C LEU A 45 -13.13 -11.76 0.25
N GLY A 46 -11.93 -12.26 0.54
CA GLY A 46 -11.47 -13.56 0.04
C GLY A 46 -10.47 -13.47 -1.10
N TRP A 47 -9.97 -14.63 -1.51
CA TRP A 47 -8.84 -14.72 -2.44
C TRP A 47 -9.24 -14.40 -3.89
N GLU A 48 -10.44 -14.77 -4.33
CA GLU A 48 -10.87 -14.54 -5.72
C GLU A 48 -10.95 -13.05 -6.05
N GLU A 49 -11.53 -12.27 -5.15
CA GLU A 49 -11.75 -10.84 -5.25
C GLU A 49 -10.44 -10.06 -5.18
N GLN A 50 -9.49 -10.54 -4.36
CA GLN A 50 -8.26 -9.79 -4.05
C GLN A 50 -7.02 -10.29 -4.80
N ARG A 51 -7.08 -11.43 -5.51
CA ARG A 51 -5.92 -12.10 -6.14
C ARG A 51 -5.06 -11.15 -6.96
N PHE A 52 -5.69 -10.33 -7.79
CA PHE A 52 -4.99 -9.40 -8.68
C PHE A 52 -4.30 -8.29 -7.89
N ILE A 53 -5.03 -7.63 -6.99
CA ILE A 53 -4.53 -6.53 -6.15
C ILE A 53 -3.34 -7.00 -5.30
N LYS A 54 -3.46 -8.19 -4.69
CA LYS A 54 -2.37 -8.81 -3.92
C LYS A 54 -1.13 -9.03 -4.78
N ARG A 55 -1.28 -9.68 -5.93
CA ARG A 55 -0.15 -9.97 -6.82
C ARG A 55 0.54 -8.68 -7.32
N GLU A 56 -0.22 -7.66 -7.66
CA GLU A 56 0.34 -6.36 -8.08
C GLU A 56 1.09 -5.66 -6.95
N LEU A 57 0.53 -5.63 -5.74
CA LEU A 57 1.21 -5.01 -4.59
C LEU A 57 2.45 -5.82 -4.18
N GLN A 58 2.38 -7.14 -4.16
CA GLN A 58 3.56 -7.99 -3.93
C GLN A 58 4.65 -7.66 -4.97
N ALA A 59 4.31 -7.63 -6.26
CA ALA A 59 5.26 -7.32 -7.33
C ALA A 59 5.86 -5.92 -7.21
N SER A 60 5.07 -4.97 -6.71
CA SER A 60 5.50 -3.59 -6.47
C SER A 60 6.43 -3.45 -5.26
N LEU A 61 6.16 -4.18 -4.18
CA LEU A 61 6.93 -4.12 -2.94
C LEU A 61 8.25 -4.92 -3.02
N TYR A 62 8.32 -5.89 -3.94
CA TYR A 62 9.49 -6.73 -4.12
C TYR A 62 10.71 -5.93 -4.60
N ASN A 63 11.86 -6.17 -3.96
CA ASN A 63 13.14 -5.58 -4.32
C ASN A 63 14.07 -6.67 -4.86
N GLY A 64 14.55 -6.53 -6.10
CA GLY A 64 15.43 -7.52 -6.73
C GLY A 64 16.57 -6.87 -7.52
N GLU A 65 17.56 -7.68 -7.93
CA GLU A 65 18.65 -7.19 -8.79
C GLU A 65 18.11 -6.66 -10.12
N GLY A 66 18.54 -5.46 -10.50
CA GLY A 66 18.14 -4.79 -11.74
C GLY A 66 16.76 -4.12 -11.72
N ASN A 67 15.92 -4.38 -10.71
CA ASN A 67 14.61 -3.76 -10.60
C ASN A 67 14.27 -3.50 -9.12
N THR A 68 14.39 -2.23 -8.72
CA THR A 68 14.16 -1.78 -7.34
C THR A 68 12.67 -1.72 -7.02
N ARG A 69 12.29 -1.93 -5.75
CA ARG A 69 10.90 -1.78 -5.28
C ARG A 69 10.28 -0.43 -5.66
N ASN A 70 8.97 -0.42 -5.88
CA ASN A 70 8.19 0.80 -6.12
C ASN A 70 7.83 1.50 -4.82
N GLY A 71 7.56 2.80 -4.91
CA GLY A 71 6.81 3.50 -3.87
C GLY A 71 5.34 3.06 -3.91
N THR A 72 4.66 3.02 -2.78
CA THR A 72 3.25 2.62 -2.73
C THR A 72 2.38 3.76 -2.19
N LEU A 73 1.39 4.17 -2.98
CA LEU A 73 0.44 5.24 -2.64
C LEU A 73 -0.99 4.70 -2.59
N GLY A 74 -1.58 4.67 -1.41
CA GLY A 74 -3.00 4.38 -1.23
C GLY A 74 -3.85 5.64 -1.39
N VAL A 75 -4.76 5.65 -2.36
CA VAL A 75 -5.73 6.72 -2.55
C VAL A 75 -7.10 6.23 -2.11
N VAL A 76 -7.60 6.75 -1.00
CA VAL A 76 -8.90 6.37 -0.45
C VAL A 76 -10.01 7.00 -1.27
N LEU A 77 -10.91 6.17 -1.80
CA LEU A 77 -12.09 6.64 -2.50
C LEU A 77 -13.13 7.19 -1.51
N PRO A 78 -13.98 8.16 -1.90
CA PRO A 78 -14.91 8.81 -0.98
C PRO A 78 -15.84 7.85 -0.21
N SER A 79 -16.24 6.74 -0.85
CA SER A 79 -17.07 5.70 -0.22
C SER A 79 -16.41 5.02 0.98
N MET A 80 -15.08 5.08 1.09
CA MET A 80 -14.30 4.45 2.16
C MET A 80 -13.87 5.42 3.26
N TYR A 81 -14.17 6.73 3.16
CA TYR A 81 -13.69 7.72 4.13
C TYR A 81 -14.13 7.43 5.55
N ASN A 82 -15.40 7.10 5.75
CA ASN A 82 -15.93 6.80 7.08
C ASN A 82 -15.47 5.42 7.59
N SER A 83 -15.07 4.52 6.69
CA SER A 83 -14.51 3.22 7.05
C SER A 83 -13.06 3.34 7.52
N ILE A 84 -12.28 4.24 6.92
CA ILE A 84 -10.84 4.39 7.19
C ILE A 84 -10.56 5.49 8.22
N TYR A 85 -11.13 6.68 8.08
CA TYR A 85 -10.83 7.82 8.96
C TYR A 85 -11.86 7.91 10.09
N LYS A 86 -11.55 7.33 11.26
CA LYS A 86 -12.48 7.18 12.40
C LYS A 86 -12.42 8.33 13.42
N GLY A 87 -11.75 9.44 13.09
CA GLY A 87 -11.61 10.60 13.97
C GLY A 87 -10.38 10.53 14.86
N GLN A 88 -10.46 11.09 16.07
CA GLN A 88 -9.35 11.16 17.02
C GLN A 88 -9.70 10.49 18.35
N TYR A 89 -8.67 10.01 19.03
CA TYR A 89 -8.77 9.48 20.39
C TYR A 89 -7.63 10.00 21.27
N THR A 90 -7.88 10.09 22.57
CA THR A 90 -6.85 10.44 23.55
C THR A 90 -6.09 9.19 23.97
N CYS A 91 -4.78 9.20 23.72
CA CYS A 91 -3.89 8.10 24.03
C CYS A 91 -3.68 7.95 25.53
N GLN A 92 -3.96 6.76 26.06
CA GLN A 92 -3.76 6.46 27.49
C GLN A 92 -2.29 6.36 27.88
N ILE A 93 -1.38 6.18 26.90
CA ILE A 93 0.06 6.03 27.14
C ILE A 93 0.75 7.39 27.22
N CYS A 94 0.46 8.31 26.28
CA CYS A 94 1.15 9.60 26.18
C CYS A 94 0.29 10.83 26.49
N GLY A 95 -1.03 10.65 26.70
CA GLY A 95 -1.98 11.74 27.00
C GLY A 95 -2.32 12.67 25.82
N LYS A 96 -1.75 12.46 24.62
CA LYS A 96 -2.00 13.27 23.42
C LYS A 96 -3.16 12.70 22.59
N ASN A 97 -3.74 13.53 21.73
CA ASN A 97 -4.70 13.08 20.73
C ASN A 97 -3.99 12.46 19.52
N HIS A 98 -4.46 11.29 19.08
CA HIS A 98 -4.03 10.62 17.87
C HIS A 98 -5.20 10.43 16.92
N ASN A 99 -4.91 10.40 15.62
CA ASN A 99 -5.91 10.06 14.62
C ASN A 99 -6.10 8.54 14.57
N THR A 100 -7.34 8.09 14.53
CA THR A 100 -7.69 6.69 14.26
C THR A 100 -7.82 6.50 12.76
N VAL A 101 -6.84 5.84 12.16
CA VAL A 101 -6.86 5.45 10.74
C VAL A 101 -6.94 3.93 10.67
N ALA A 102 -8.13 3.41 10.37
CA ALA A 102 -8.42 2.00 10.25
C ALA A 102 -7.89 1.48 8.90
N ILE A 103 -6.61 1.12 8.88
CA ILE A 103 -5.97 0.34 7.82
C ILE A 103 -5.74 -1.05 8.40
N ASN A 104 -6.61 -1.99 8.03
CA ASN A 104 -6.68 -3.36 8.54
C ASN A 104 -7.39 -4.26 7.51
N ASP A 105 -7.53 -5.54 7.83
CA ASP A 105 -8.09 -6.56 6.93
C ASP A 105 -9.54 -6.29 6.50
N ASP A 106 -10.30 -5.46 7.25
CA ASP A 106 -11.66 -5.04 6.89
C ASP A 106 -11.71 -3.87 5.90
N THR A 107 -10.57 -3.23 5.62
CA THR A 107 -10.51 -1.99 4.83
C THR A 107 -9.54 -2.06 3.66
N VAL A 108 -8.46 -2.83 3.79
CA VAL A 108 -7.43 -3.02 2.77
C VAL A 108 -6.91 -4.47 2.77
N ILE A 109 -6.20 -4.84 1.71
CA ILE A 109 -5.43 -6.08 1.67
C ILE A 109 -4.20 -6.01 2.58
N LYS A 110 -3.77 -7.16 3.09
CA LYS A 110 -2.67 -7.27 4.05
C LYS A 110 -1.37 -6.66 3.55
N GLU A 111 -1.07 -6.79 2.26
CA GLU A 111 0.13 -6.23 1.62
C GLU A 111 0.22 -4.72 1.81
N PHE A 112 -0.89 -4.01 1.64
CA PHE A 112 -0.91 -2.57 1.90
C PHE A 112 -0.89 -2.28 3.40
N GLY A 113 -1.76 -2.94 4.17
CA GLY A 113 -1.94 -2.64 5.58
C GLY A 113 -0.69 -2.89 6.42
N ARG A 114 0.02 -3.99 6.16
CA ARG A 114 1.26 -4.30 6.86
C ARG A 114 2.38 -3.32 6.54
N ASN A 115 2.48 -2.86 5.30
CA ASN A 115 3.49 -1.88 4.90
C ASN A 115 3.12 -0.43 5.23
N TYR A 116 1.85 -0.18 5.58
CA TYR A 116 1.42 1.08 6.19
C TYR A 116 1.74 1.12 7.70
N TYR A 117 1.74 -0.03 8.38
CA TYR A 117 2.08 -0.16 9.80
C TYR A 117 3.16 -1.24 10.02
N LEU A 118 4.41 -0.92 9.68
CA LEU A 118 5.53 -1.88 9.72
C LEU A 118 6.00 -2.16 11.15
N ASN A 119 6.48 -1.12 11.81
CA ASN A 119 7.06 -1.21 13.14
C ASN A 119 6.84 0.11 13.88
N ASN A 120 6.23 0.06 15.07
CA ASN A 120 6.06 1.25 15.88
C ASN A 120 7.30 1.55 16.75
N HIS A 121 8.32 0.68 16.75
CA HIS A 121 9.53 0.78 17.58
C HIS A 121 9.24 1.06 19.06
N GLY A 122 8.14 0.51 19.60
CA GLY A 122 7.72 0.75 20.99
C GLY A 122 7.01 2.09 21.25
N LYS A 123 6.72 2.87 20.21
CA LYS A 123 5.93 4.11 20.29
C LYS A 123 4.45 3.82 20.52
N CYS A 124 3.77 4.78 21.14
CA CYS A 124 2.33 4.72 21.39
C CYS A 124 1.45 4.93 20.14
N ALA A 125 2.03 5.40 19.03
CA ALA A 125 1.39 5.57 17.74
C ALA A 125 2.45 5.54 16.62
N TYR A 126 2.06 5.13 15.42
CA TYR A 126 2.90 5.19 14.22
C TYR A 126 3.01 6.63 13.72
N ASP A 127 4.21 7.13 13.51
CA ASP A 127 4.46 8.37 12.79
C ASP A 127 4.72 8.10 11.29
N GLU A 128 5.00 9.15 10.51
CA GLU A 128 5.26 9.00 9.07
C GLU A 128 6.53 8.20 8.76
N GLY A 129 7.52 8.14 9.66
CA GLY A 129 8.74 7.36 9.48
C GLY A 129 8.49 5.86 9.61
N ASP A 130 7.48 5.47 10.38
CA ASP A 130 7.11 4.09 10.68
C ASP A 130 6.24 3.43 9.57
N ARG A 131 5.99 4.17 8.48
CA ARG A 131 5.11 3.76 7.36
C ARG A 131 5.88 3.80 6.06
N PHE A 132 5.85 2.70 5.31
CA PHE A 132 6.36 2.69 3.95
C PHE A 132 5.31 3.22 2.97
N CYS A 133 4.08 2.71 3.08
CA CYS A 133 2.97 3.16 2.23
C CYS A 133 2.53 4.59 2.59
N VAL A 134 2.26 5.42 1.58
CA VAL A 134 1.63 6.73 1.73
C VAL A 134 0.11 6.56 1.60
N LEU A 135 -0.68 7.32 2.36
CA LEU A 135 -2.14 7.28 2.29
C LEU A 135 -2.71 8.69 2.13
N VAL A 136 -3.67 8.86 1.22
CA VAL A 136 -4.31 10.15 0.95
C VAL A 136 -5.78 9.97 0.59
N LYS A 137 -6.63 10.95 0.93
CA LYS A 137 -8.01 11.02 0.44
C LYS A 137 -8.01 11.40 -1.04
N TRP A 138 -8.88 10.77 -1.84
CA TRP A 138 -9.13 11.17 -3.23
C TRP A 138 -9.29 12.69 -3.41
N ASP A 139 -10.06 13.34 -2.55
CA ASP A 139 -10.32 14.78 -2.64
C ASP A 139 -9.08 15.66 -2.41
N ASP A 140 -8.07 15.16 -1.68
CA ASP A 140 -6.81 15.87 -1.49
C ASP A 140 -5.79 15.48 -2.56
N PHE A 141 -5.77 14.20 -2.96
CA PHE A 141 -4.95 13.71 -4.06
C PHE A 141 -5.21 14.48 -5.35
N LYS A 142 -6.47 14.71 -5.71
CA LYS A 142 -6.82 15.43 -6.95
C LYS A 142 -6.38 16.91 -6.96
N LYS A 143 -6.13 17.51 -5.79
CA LYS A 143 -5.68 18.91 -5.69
C LYS A 143 -4.19 19.03 -5.98
N ASP A 144 -3.41 18.04 -5.56
CA ASP A 144 -1.95 18.04 -5.70
C ASP A 144 -1.40 16.61 -5.84
N PRO A 145 -1.67 15.93 -6.97
CA PRO A 145 -1.31 14.52 -7.12
C PRO A 145 0.20 14.29 -7.14
N ASN A 146 0.96 15.24 -7.69
CA ASN A 146 2.41 15.15 -7.83
C ASN A 146 3.10 15.07 -6.47
N SER A 147 2.67 15.86 -5.47
CA SER A 147 3.32 15.81 -4.16
C SER A 147 3.12 14.47 -3.45
N TYR A 148 1.97 13.82 -3.63
CA TYR A 148 1.73 12.49 -3.04
C TYR A 148 2.48 11.38 -3.79
N ILE A 149 2.57 11.48 -5.12
CA ILE A 149 3.38 10.56 -5.93
C ILE A 149 4.86 10.69 -5.54
N GLU A 150 5.37 11.92 -5.42
CA GLU A 150 6.75 12.17 -5.02
C GLU A 150 7.03 11.71 -3.59
N LYS A 151 6.09 11.91 -2.66
CA LYS A 151 6.19 11.34 -1.30
C LYS A 151 6.32 9.82 -1.32
N ALA A 152 5.50 9.13 -2.10
CA ALA A 152 5.57 7.68 -2.22
C ALA A 152 6.86 7.23 -2.91
N PHE A 153 7.32 7.93 -3.94
CA PHE A 153 8.59 7.68 -4.60
C PHE A 153 9.77 7.79 -3.62
N ASN A 154 9.80 8.85 -2.82
CA ASN A 154 10.89 9.12 -1.87
C ASN A 154 10.98 8.10 -0.74
N LYS A 155 9.90 7.36 -0.44
CA LYS A 155 9.94 6.27 0.55
C LYS A 155 10.92 5.16 0.18
N ARG A 156 11.17 4.96 -1.12
CA ARG A 156 12.07 3.92 -1.64
C ARG A 156 13.52 4.07 -1.17
N SER A 157 13.95 5.30 -0.87
CA SER A 157 15.31 5.61 -0.41
C SER A 157 15.40 5.88 1.08
N GLN A 158 14.31 5.71 1.84
CA GLN A 158 14.29 5.89 3.29
C GLN A 158 14.60 4.57 4.00
N PRO A 159 15.11 4.60 5.25
CA PRO A 159 15.42 3.38 6.01
C PRO A 159 14.23 2.42 6.15
N ILE A 160 13.01 2.95 6.24
CA ILE A 160 11.77 2.15 6.33
C ILE A 160 11.55 1.22 5.13
N ALA A 161 12.20 1.50 3.98
CA ALA A 161 12.14 0.64 2.81
C ALA A 161 12.73 -0.75 3.07
N ASP A 162 13.73 -0.86 3.95
CA ASP A 162 14.39 -2.13 4.26
C ASP A 162 13.57 -3.00 5.22
N GLU A 163 12.54 -2.43 5.85
CA GLU A 163 11.59 -3.14 6.71
C GLU A 163 10.36 -3.66 5.93
N VAL A 164 10.26 -3.35 4.63
CA VAL A 164 9.12 -3.75 3.79
C VAL A 164 8.89 -5.26 3.79
N ILE A 165 7.63 -5.66 4.00
CA ILE A 165 7.19 -7.05 4.03
C ILE A 165 6.40 -7.34 2.75
N VAL A 166 6.98 -8.12 1.85
CA VAL A 166 6.35 -8.44 0.55
C VAL A 166 5.17 -9.41 0.71
N ARG A 167 5.35 -10.48 1.51
CA ARG A 167 4.34 -11.53 1.70
C ARG A 167 3.96 -11.62 3.19
N PRO A 168 3.06 -10.74 3.69
CA PRO A 168 2.59 -10.80 5.07
C PRO A 168 1.76 -12.06 5.33
N LYS A 169 1.87 -12.63 6.54
CA LYS A 169 1.08 -13.80 6.98
C LYS A 169 -0.26 -13.37 7.60
#